data_AF-A0A1I9YEZ4-F1
#
_entry.id   AF-A0A1I9YEZ4-F1
#
_cell.length_a   1.000
_cell.length_b   1.000
_cell.length_c   1.000
_cell.angle_alpha   90.00
_cell.angle_beta   90.00
_cell.angle_gamma   90.00
#
_symmetry.space_group_name_H-M   'P 1'
#
loop_
_entity.id
_entity.type
_entity.pdbx_description
1 polymer ?
#
loop_
_entity_poly.entity_id
_entity_poly.type
_entity_poly.pdbx_seq_one_letter_code
_entity_poly.pdbx_strand_id
1 'polypeptide(L)'
;MNSRFKLTSIIALMVISVSASAAEKFSAEECHSYPFVATKAGLTHRDIIRELSELESVGYQPARNDPEYPNQLEQAEARLHAKFVADCAPATQTSAKGNQDTAASS
;
A
#
# COMPACT_ATOMS: atom_id res chain seq x y z
N MET A 1 54.43 24.77 8.77
CA MET A 1 52.99 24.56 9.03
C MET A 1 52.44 23.76 7.86
N ASN A 2 52.54 22.44 7.93
CA ASN A 2 52.53 21.58 6.73
C ASN A 2 51.20 20.83 6.67
N SER A 3 50.21 21.45 6.04
CA SER A 3 48.87 20.90 5.83
C SER A 3 48.90 19.83 4.74
N ARG A 4 49.38 18.62 5.07
CA ARG A 4 49.31 17.42 4.20
C ARG A 4 48.46 16.30 4.80
N PHE A 5 47.95 16.49 6.02
CA PHE A 5 47.15 15.49 6.74
C PHE A 5 45.63 15.59 6.51
N LYS A 6 45.16 16.49 5.63
CA LYS A 6 43.72 16.76 5.45
C LYS A 6 43.06 16.06 4.25
N LEU A 7 43.71 15.08 3.62
CA LEU A 7 43.20 14.50 2.36
C LEU A 7 43.04 12.98 2.34
N THR A 8 43.36 12.26 3.41
CA THR A 8 43.24 10.79 3.47
C THR A 8 42.07 10.28 4.31
N SER A 9 41.15 11.16 4.74
CA SER A 9 40.04 10.79 5.63
C SER A 9 38.65 11.02 4.99
N ILE A 10 38.54 10.92 3.66
CA ILE A 10 37.27 11.04 2.92
C ILE A 10 36.99 9.79 2.04
N ILE A 11 37.53 8.63 2.40
CA ILE A 11 37.32 7.36 1.66
C ILE A 11 36.81 6.26 2.60
N ALA A 12 36.14 6.63 3.68
CA ALA A 12 35.63 5.67 4.66
C ALA A 12 34.25 6.06 5.17
N LEU A 13 33.28 6.32 4.29
CA LEU A 13 31.85 6.12 4.60
C LEU A 13 30.96 6.33 3.35
N MET A 14 31.17 5.50 2.33
CA MET A 14 30.33 5.45 1.12
C MET A 14 29.89 4.00 0.87
N VAL A 15 29.26 3.36 1.85
CA VAL A 15 28.42 2.17 1.63
C VAL A 15 27.29 2.18 2.67
N ILE A 16 26.26 2.98 2.41
CA ILE A 16 24.92 2.59 2.82
C ILE A 16 24.07 2.68 1.56
N SER A 17 24.33 1.77 0.62
CA SER A 17 23.37 1.45 -0.42
C SER A 17 22.18 0.77 0.27
N VAL A 18 21.29 1.58 0.86
CA VAL A 18 19.93 1.13 1.11
C VAL A 18 19.36 0.87 -0.27
N SER A 19 19.22 -0.40 -0.62
CA SER A 19 18.36 -0.82 -1.72
C SER A 19 16.96 -0.36 -1.32
N ALA A 20 16.56 0.83 -1.77
CA ALA A 20 15.16 1.20 -1.80
C ALA A 20 14.51 0.14 -2.68
N SER A 21 13.87 -0.82 -2.02
CA SER A 21 13.25 -1.96 -2.65
C SER A 21 12.29 -1.46 -3.72
N ALA A 22 12.58 -1.84 -4.97
CA ALA A 22 11.64 -1.79 -6.08
C ALA A 22 10.50 -2.77 -5.79
N ALA A 23 9.60 -2.32 -4.93
CA ALA A 23 8.26 -2.77 -4.68
C ALA A 23 7.74 -1.76 -3.66
N GLU A 24 7.17 -0.65 -4.14
CA GLU A 24 6.33 0.20 -3.30
C GLU A 24 5.06 -0.60 -3.00
N LYS A 25 5.22 -1.65 -2.19
CA LYS A 25 4.11 -2.39 -1.60
C LYS A 25 3.47 -1.35 -0.71
N PHE A 26 2.23 -1.03 -1.03
CA PHE A 26 1.40 -0.17 -0.24
C PHE A 26 1.64 -0.37 1.26
N SER A 27 1.68 0.74 2.00
CA SER A 27 1.68 0.73 3.47
C SER A 27 0.65 -0.30 3.96
N ALA A 28 0.97 -1.04 5.03
CA ALA A 28 0.04 -2.02 5.61
C ALA A 28 -1.35 -1.43 5.93
N GLU A 29 -1.43 -0.11 6.10
CA GLU A 29 -2.68 0.63 6.27
C GLU A 29 -3.56 0.66 5.01
N GLU A 30 -2.96 0.81 3.81
CA GLU A 30 -3.72 0.77 2.55
C GLU A 30 -4.23 -0.64 2.25
N CYS A 31 -3.49 -1.66 2.69
CA CYS A 31 -3.93 -3.05 2.58
C CYS A 31 -5.14 -3.39 3.46
N HIS A 32 -5.68 -2.44 4.22
CA HIS A 32 -6.90 -2.60 5.00
C HIS A 32 -8.10 -1.82 4.40
N SER A 33 -7.89 -1.08 3.30
CA SER A 33 -8.93 -0.25 2.67
C SER A 33 -9.94 -1.04 1.84
N TYR A 34 -9.57 -2.25 1.42
CA TYR A 34 -10.35 -3.13 0.55
C TYR A 34 -10.66 -4.47 1.25
N PRO A 35 -11.88 -5.03 1.11
CA PRO A 35 -13.02 -4.51 0.35
C PRO A 35 -13.67 -3.29 1.04
N PHE A 36 -14.37 -2.46 0.28
CA PHE A 36 -15.12 -1.33 0.81
C PHE A 36 -16.25 -1.84 1.73
N VAL A 37 -16.18 -1.50 3.02
CA VAL A 37 -17.19 -1.88 4.01
C VAL A 37 -17.71 -0.62 4.70
N ALA A 38 -19.03 -0.42 4.63
CA ALA A 38 -19.67 0.66 5.35
C ALA A 38 -19.45 0.50 6.86
N THR A 39 -18.95 1.56 7.51
CA THR A 39 -18.78 1.55 8.96
C THR A 39 -20.14 1.65 9.66
N LYS A 40 -20.21 1.26 10.94
CA LYS A 40 -21.42 1.44 11.76
C LYS A 40 -21.86 2.90 11.88
N ALA A 41 -20.95 3.85 11.68
CA ALA A 41 -21.24 5.27 11.68
C ALA A 41 -21.77 5.79 10.33
N GLY A 42 -21.89 4.92 9.33
CA GLY A 42 -22.24 5.28 7.95
C GLY A 42 -21.01 5.57 7.08
N LEU A 43 -21.27 5.92 5.81
CA LEU A 43 -20.25 6.38 4.86
C LEU A 43 -20.13 7.90 4.94
N THR A 44 -18.90 8.41 5.09
CA THR A 44 -18.65 9.84 4.99
C THR A 44 -18.34 10.24 3.55
N HIS A 45 -18.49 11.53 3.23
CA HIS A 45 -18.10 12.04 1.92
C HIS A 45 -16.61 11.76 1.60
N ARG A 46 -15.74 11.84 2.62
CA ARG A 46 -14.33 11.51 2.47
C ARG A 46 -14.12 10.04 2.10
N ASP A 47 -14.89 9.12 2.70
CA ASP A 47 -14.78 7.69 2.38
C ASP A 47 -15.19 7.45 0.93
N ILE A 48 -16.28 8.06 0.47
CA ILE A 48 -16.74 7.97 -0.93
C ILE A 48 -15.67 8.49 -1.91
N ILE A 49 -15.06 9.66 -1.64
CA ILE A 49 -14.04 10.23 -2.53
C ILE A 49 -12.79 9.34 -2.57
N ARG A 50 -12.39 8.75 -1.44
CA ARG A 50 -11.29 7.80 -1.39
C ARG A 50 -11.61 6.55 -2.22
N GLU A 51 -12.75 5.92 -1.99
CA GLU A 51 -13.19 4.71 -2.72
C GLU A 51 -13.29 4.96 -4.23
N LEU A 52 -13.82 6.13 -4.63
CA LEU A 52 -13.87 6.54 -6.03
C LEU A 52 -12.46 6.70 -6.62
N SER A 53 -11.54 7.34 -5.90
CA SER A 53 -10.15 7.50 -6.35
C SER A 53 -9.44 6.15 -6.52
N GLU A 54 -9.73 5.18 -5.67
CA GLU A 54 -9.17 3.82 -5.78
C GLU A 54 -9.69 3.11 -7.04
N LEU A 55 -10.99 3.22 -7.35
CA LEU A 55 -11.57 2.68 -8.58
C LEU A 55 -11.03 3.38 -9.84
N GLU A 56 -10.88 4.71 -9.81
CA GLU A 56 -10.30 5.49 -10.91
C GLU A 56 -8.84 5.10 -11.17
N SER A 57 -8.08 4.75 -10.12
CA SER A 57 -6.68 4.28 -10.25
C SER A 57 -6.54 2.99 -11.07
N VAL A 58 -7.59 2.18 -11.13
CA VAL A 58 -7.67 0.96 -11.95
C VAL A 58 -8.54 1.15 -13.20
N GLY A 59 -8.79 2.40 -13.59
CA GLY A 59 -9.39 2.77 -14.87
C GLY A 59 -10.90 2.92 -14.89
N TYR A 60 -11.57 2.98 -13.73
CA TYR A 60 -12.97 3.43 -13.70
C TYR A 60 -13.07 4.90 -14.12
N GLN A 61 -14.10 5.24 -14.90
CA GLN A 61 -14.36 6.60 -15.36
C GLN A 61 -15.85 6.90 -15.15
N PRO A 62 -16.24 7.58 -14.05
CA PRO A 62 -17.65 7.86 -13.78
C PRO A 62 -18.23 8.83 -14.81
N ALA A 63 -19.39 8.48 -15.38
CA ALA A 63 -20.16 9.37 -16.24
C ALA A 63 -21.61 9.47 -15.76
N ARG A 64 -22.19 10.69 -15.85
CA ARG A 64 -23.53 10.98 -15.31
C ARG A 64 -24.64 10.16 -15.97
N ASN A 65 -24.49 9.83 -17.25
CA ASN A 65 -25.43 9.04 -18.04
C ASN A 65 -24.68 7.89 -18.71
N ASP A 66 -23.94 7.11 -17.92
CA ASP A 66 -23.20 5.96 -18.42
C ASP A 66 -24.17 4.82 -18.86
N PRO A 67 -24.25 4.49 -20.17
CA PRO A 67 -25.09 3.39 -20.64
C PRO A 67 -24.55 2.02 -20.21
N GLU A 68 -23.28 1.93 -19.83
CA GLU A 68 -22.63 0.70 -19.40
C GLU A 68 -22.72 0.49 -17.88
N TYR A 69 -23.38 1.38 -17.14
CA TYR A 69 -23.58 1.18 -15.71
C TYR A 69 -24.53 -0.03 -15.46
N PRO A 70 -24.15 -1.00 -14.59
CA PRO A 70 -23.00 -1.01 -13.69
C PRO A 70 -21.76 -1.79 -14.19
N ASN A 71 -21.76 -2.35 -15.41
CA ASN A 71 -20.68 -3.22 -15.91
C ASN A 71 -19.27 -2.63 -15.75
N GLN A 72 -19.07 -1.35 -16.10
CA GLN A 72 -17.75 -0.71 -15.99
C GLN A 72 -17.26 -0.59 -14.54
N LEU A 73 -18.19 -0.37 -13.60
CA LEU A 73 -17.91 -0.33 -12.17
C LEU A 73 -17.48 -1.72 -11.68
N GLU A 74 -18.24 -2.76 -11.99
CA GLU A 74 -17.94 -4.14 -11.58
C GLU A 74 -16.58 -4.62 -12.13
N GLN A 75 -16.27 -4.27 -13.38
CA GLN A 75 -14.96 -4.59 -13.96
C GLN A 75 -13.82 -3.85 -13.25
N ALA A 76 -14.04 -2.59 -12.83
CA ALA A 76 -13.06 -1.84 -12.06
C ALA A 76 -12.86 -2.45 -10.66
N GLU A 77 -13.93 -2.84 -9.97
CA GLU A 77 -13.86 -3.54 -8.69
C GLU A 77 -13.06 -4.85 -8.79
N ALA A 78 -13.26 -5.62 -9.85
CA ALA A 78 -12.49 -6.85 -10.09
C ALA A 78 -10.99 -6.57 -10.32
N ARG A 79 -10.66 -5.51 -11.07
CA ARG A 79 -9.25 -5.09 -11.28
C ARG A 79 -8.63 -4.58 -9.98
N LEU A 80 -9.38 -3.81 -9.18
CA LEU A 80 -8.93 -3.34 -7.87
C LEU A 80 -8.68 -4.51 -6.91
N HIS A 81 -9.57 -5.50 -6.90
CA HIS A 81 -9.37 -6.72 -6.12
C HIS A 81 -8.09 -7.46 -6.54
N ALA A 82 -7.87 -7.63 -7.84
CA ALA A 82 -6.67 -8.30 -8.35
C ALA A 82 -5.38 -7.54 -7.95
N LYS A 83 -5.41 -6.20 -8.04
CA LYS A 83 -4.31 -5.33 -7.57
C LYS A 83 -4.06 -5.52 -6.08
N PHE A 84 -5.11 -5.52 -5.27
CA PHE A 84 -5.03 -5.74 -3.83
C PHE A 84 -4.41 -7.10 -3.49
N VAL A 85 -4.88 -8.18 -4.13
CA VAL A 85 -4.32 -9.52 -3.90
C VAL A 85 -2.84 -9.57 -4.26
N ALA A 86 -2.42 -8.93 -5.35
CA ALA A 86 -1.01 -8.87 -5.75
C ALA A 86 -0.15 -8.08 -4.76
N ASP A 87 -0.64 -6.93 -4.30
CA ASP A 87 0.15 -5.98 -3.51
C ASP A 87 0.13 -6.32 -1.99
N CYS A 88 -0.95 -6.93 -1.49
CA CYS A 88 -1.23 -7.07 -0.05
C CYS A 88 -1.29 -8.51 0.49
N ALA A 89 -1.49 -9.53 -0.35
CA ALA A 89 -1.50 -10.94 0.11
C ALA A 89 -0.19 -11.42 0.79
N PRO A 90 1.02 -10.90 0.50
CA PRO A 90 2.21 -11.28 1.27
C PRO A 90 2.29 -10.62 2.66
N ALA A 91 1.51 -9.56 2.95
CA ALA A 91 1.55 -8.84 4.23
C ALA A 91 0.66 -9.48 5.32
N THR A 92 -0.41 -10.18 4.93
CA THR A 92 -1.39 -10.77 5.86
C THR A 92 -0.88 -12.00 6.60
N GLN A 93 0.15 -12.69 6.09
CA GLN A 93 0.70 -13.89 6.73
C GLN A 93 1.72 -13.60 7.84
N THR A 94 2.38 -12.43 7.82
CA THR A 94 3.37 -12.09 8.85
C THR A 94 2.74 -11.53 10.13
N SER A 95 1.55 -10.93 10.06
CA SER A 95 0.89 -10.33 11.22
C SER A 95 0.21 -11.36 12.14
N ALA A 96 -0.10 -12.57 11.65
CA ALA A 96 -0.68 -13.65 12.44
C ALA A 96 0.36 -14.54 13.17
N LYS A 97 1.65 -14.41 12.83
CA LYS A 97 2.74 -15.21 13.42
C LYS A 97 3.40 -14.53 14.63
N GLY A 98 3.27 -13.21 14.80
CA GLY A 98 3.93 -12.44 15.87
C GLY A 98 3.25 -12.46 17.25
N ASN A 99 2.08 -13.08 17.41
CA ASN A 99 1.34 -13.09 18.69
C ASN A 99 1.24 -14.49 19.34
N GLN A 100 2.00 -15.48 18.87
CA GLN A 100 1.96 -16.86 19.38
C GLN A 100 3.22 -17.28 20.17
N ASP A 101 4.24 -16.41 20.25
CA ASP A 101 5.54 -16.80 20.83
C ASP A 101 5.76 -16.33 22.29
N THR A 102 4.74 -15.79 22.98
CA THR A 102 4.86 -15.34 24.39
C THR A 102 3.99 -16.09 25.40
N ALA A 103 3.32 -17.18 25.00
CA ALA A 103 2.42 -17.94 25.89
C ALA A 103 2.86 -19.39 26.17
N ALA A 104 4.16 -19.70 26.05
CA ALA A 104 4.69 -21.03 26.39
C ALA A 104 6.04 -20.94 27.10
N SER A 105 6.04 -20.42 28.33
CA SER A 105 7.00 -20.82 29.35
C SER A 105 6.34 -20.67 30.72
N SER A 106 5.91 -21.80 31.27
CA SER A 106 5.62 -22.02 32.69
C SER A 106 6.14 -23.41 33.04
#